data_AF-A0A418X7K1-F1
#
_entry.id   AF-A0A418X7K1-F1
#
_cell.length_a   1.000
_cell.length_b   1.000
_cell.length_c   1.000
_cell.angle_alpha   90.00
_cell.angle_beta   90.00
_cell.angle_gamma   90.00
#
_symmetry.space_group_name_H-M   'P 1'
#
loop_
_entity.id
_entity.type
_entity.pdbx_description
1 polymer ?
#
loop_
_entity_poly.entity_id
_entity_poly.type
_entity_poly.pdbx_seq_one_letter_code
_entity_poly.pdbx_strand_id
1 'polypeptide(L)'
;ADSYTIAFLTGVPGGDVKNHLQGDFVSVYVPTTPNPTSGFFLMMERSRVVELDMSVDAALKYIVSMGVVAPEQTPIKKTEGALPASTEQPT
;
A
#
# COMPACT_ATOMS: atom_id res chain seq x y z
N ALA A 1 6.42 16.04 0.26
CA ALA A 1 5.06 15.66 -0.15
C ALA A 1 4.91 14.17 0.04
N ASP A 2 3.85 13.73 0.72
CA ASP A 2 3.59 12.30 0.93
C ASP A 2 3.32 11.62 -0.42
N SER A 3 3.99 10.50 -0.67
CA SER A 3 3.85 9.71 -1.90
C SER A 3 3.40 8.29 -1.54
N TYR A 4 2.41 7.78 -2.26
CA TYR A 4 1.81 6.47 -2.01
C TYR A 4 1.96 5.55 -3.23
N THR A 5 1.93 4.24 -2.98
CA THR A 5 1.87 3.22 -4.02
C THR A 5 0.89 2.12 -3.61
N ILE A 6 0.27 1.48 -4.59
CA ILE A 6 -0.57 0.30 -4.35
C ILE A 6 0.35 -0.92 -4.26
N ALA A 7 0.15 -1.74 -3.24
CA ALA A 7 0.87 -2.96 -3.02
C ALA A 7 -0.07 -4.09 -2.62
N PHE A 8 0.32 -5.32 -2.88
CA PHE A 8 -0.44 -6.51 -2.48
C PHE A 8 0.14 -7.09 -1.20
N LEU A 9 -0.70 -7.25 -0.17
CA LEU A 9 -0.33 -7.94 1.04
C LEU A 9 -0.09 -9.43 0.74
N THR A 10 1.12 -9.91 1.00
CA THR A 10 1.52 -11.30 0.69
C THR A 10 1.73 -12.14 1.96
N GLY A 11 1.85 -11.51 3.12
CA GLY A 11 1.98 -12.19 4.40
C GLY A 11 2.77 -11.37 5.42
N VAL A 12 3.49 -12.06 6.30
CA VAL A 12 4.42 -11.48 7.29
C VAL A 12 5.85 -11.88 6.95
N PRO A 13 6.88 -11.06 7.26
CA PRO A 13 8.26 -11.42 7.01
C PRO A 13 8.63 -12.73 7.72
N GLY A 14 9.44 -13.58 7.09
CA GLY A 14 9.83 -14.91 7.59
C GLY A 14 11.35 -15.10 7.69
N GLY A 15 11.77 -16.21 8.29
CA GLY A 15 13.19 -16.60 8.36
C GLY A 15 14.08 -15.58 9.09
N ASP A 16 15.31 -15.45 8.61
CA ASP A 16 16.33 -14.59 9.23
C ASP A 16 15.98 -13.10 9.22
N VAL A 17 15.19 -12.66 8.22
CA VAL A 17 14.72 -11.26 8.14
C VAL A 17 14.00 -10.83 9.41
N LYS A 18 13.25 -11.73 10.07
CA LYS A 18 12.57 -11.42 11.34
C LYS A 18 13.52 -10.97 12.44
N ASN A 19 14.76 -11.48 12.44
CA ASN A 19 15.76 -11.13 13.46
C ASN A 19 16.24 -9.68 13.32
N HIS A 20 16.01 -9.06 12.16
CA HIS A 20 16.42 -7.70 11.84
C HIS A 20 15.28 -6.69 11.89
N LEU A 21 14.04 -7.13 12.09
CA LEU A 21 12.85 -6.28 12.15
C LEU A 21 12.32 -6.21 13.57
N GLN A 22 12.24 -4.99 14.12
CA GLN A 22 11.72 -4.76 15.47
C GLN A 22 10.29 -4.20 15.37
N GLY A 23 9.30 -5.03 15.71
CA GLY A 23 7.89 -4.62 15.71
C GLY A 23 7.01 -5.45 14.77
N ASP A 24 5.83 -4.91 14.45
CA ASP A 24 4.86 -5.56 13.55
C ASP A 24 5.08 -5.13 12.10
N PHE A 25 5.43 -6.10 11.26
CA PHE A 25 5.74 -5.90 9.85
C PHE A 25 4.89 -6.81 8.97
N VAL A 26 4.60 -6.31 7.78
CA VAL A 26 3.94 -7.04 6.70
C VAL A 26 4.84 -7.12 5.48
N SER A 27 4.71 -8.21 4.75
CA SER A 27 5.35 -8.41 3.45
C SER A 27 4.40 -7.97 2.35
N VAL A 28 4.84 -7.08 1.47
CA VAL A 28 4.04 -6.57 0.35
C VAL A 28 4.79 -6.72 -0.97
N TYR A 29 4.04 -6.99 -2.04
CA TYR A 29 4.54 -6.90 -3.42
C TYR A 29 4.07 -5.59 -4.06
N VAL A 30 5.01 -4.75 -4.46
CA VAL A 30 4.76 -3.48 -5.17
C VAL A 30 4.99 -3.72 -6.66
N PRO A 31 3.94 -3.82 -7.49
CA PRO A 31 4.10 -4.01 -8.92
C PRO A 31 4.58 -2.73 -9.62
N THR A 32 5.22 -2.88 -10.77
CA THR A 32 5.46 -1.77 -11.69
C THR A 32 4.29 -1.55 -12.65
N THR A 33 4.01 -0.30 -12.98
CA THR A 33 3.02 0.07 -14.02
C THR A 33 3.70 0.26 -15.38
N PRO A 34 3.00 0.02 -16.51
CA PRO A 34 1.69 -0.62 -16.61
C PRO A 34 1.76 -2.16 -16.58
N ASN A 35 2.95 -2.75 -16.69
CA ASN A 35 3.13 -4.20 -16.73
C ASN A 35 3.61 -4.75 -15.38
N PRO A 36 2.74 -5.41 -14.59
CA PRO A 36 3.04 -5.86 -13.23
C PRO A 36 3.86 -7.16 -13.19
N THR A 37 4.61 -7.49 -14.25
CA THR A 37 5.48 -8.67 -14.30
C THR A 37 6.68 -8.51 -13.35
N SER A 38 7.15 -7.26 -13.17
CA SER A 38 8.22 -6.90 -12.24
C SER A 38 7.69 -6.03 -11.10
N GLY A 39 8.49 -5.93 -10.05
CA GLY A 39 8.16 -5.14 -8.89
C GLY A 39 9.19 -5.26 -7.78
N PHE A 40 8.85 -4.72 -6.63
CA PHE A 40 9.62 -4.85 -5.40
C PHE A 40 8.88 -5.73 -4.41
N PHE A 41 9.63 -6.52 -3.66
CA PHE A 41 9.14 -7.19 -2.46
C PHE A 41 9.66 -6.44 -1.25
N LEU A 42 8.75 -5.87 -0.45
CA LEU A 42 9.10 -4.99 0.66
C LEU A 42 8.54 -5.51 1.98
N MET A 43 9.26 -5.25 3.05
CA MET A 43 8.81 -5.45 4.43
C MET A 43 8.50 -4.07 5.01
N MET A 44 7.25 -3.83 5.37
CA MET A 44 6.76 -2.52 5.82
C MET A 44 6.20 -2.63 7.24
N GLU A 45 6.44 -1.63 8.09
CA GLU A 45 5.74 -1.51 9.39
C GLU A 45 4.22 -1.49 9.13
N ARG A 46 3.46 -2.31 9.87
CA ARG A 46 2.00 -2.39 9.67
C ARG A 46 1.32 -1.03 9.84
N SER A 47 1.82 -0.19 10.75
CA SER A 47 1.31 1.16 11.01
C SER A 47 1.46 2.14 9.84
N ARG A 48 2.29 1.82 8.83
CA ARG A 48 2.51 2.64 7.63
C ARG A 48 1.79 2.10 6.39
N VAL A 49 0.99 1.06 6.54
CA VAL A 49 0.21 0.47 5.46
C VAL A 49 -1.26 0.75 5.71
N VAL A 50 -1.97 1.16 4.66
CA VAL A 50 -3.42 1.38 4.68
C VAL A 50 -4.07 0.26 3.89
N GLU A 51 -4.95 -0.50 4.54
CA GLU A 51 -5.75 -1.52 3.86
C GLU A 51 -6.81 -0.85 2.97
N LEU A 52 -6.86 -1.25 1.70
CA LEU A 52 -7.80 -0.70 0.73
C LEU A 52 -9.03 -1.60 0.62
N ASP A 53 -10.21 -1.00 0.63
CA ASP A 53 -11.48 -1.69 0.42
C ASP A 53 -11.74 -1.91 -1.09
N MET A 54 -10.95 -2.80 -1.68
CA MET A 54 -11.06 -3.16 -3.09
C MET A 54 -10.57 -4.59 -3.37
N SER A 55 -11.05 -5.19 -4.45
CA SER A 55 -10.57 -6.51 -4.87
C SER A 55 -9.18 -6.44 -5.50
N VAL A 56 -8.44 -7.54 -5.42
CA VAL A 56 -7.12 -7.68 -6.08
C VAL A 56 -7.20 -7.45 -7.59
N ASP A 57 -8.25 -7.96 -8.23
CA ASP A 57 -8.48 -7.78 -9.67
C ASP A 57 -8.74 -6.30 -10.03
N ALA A 58 -9.52 -5.58 -9.21
CA ALA A 58 -9.73 -4.15 -9.40
C ALA A 58 -8.42 -3.36 -9.23
N ALA A 59 -7.57 -3.75 -8.27
CA ALA A 59 -6.28 -3.12 -8.04
C ALA A 59 -5.32 -3.35 -9.22
N LEU A 60 -5.27 -4.58 -9.73
CA LEU A 60 -4.48 -4.92 -10.91
C LEU A 60 -4.92 -4.13 -12.14
N LYS A 61 -6.23 -4.03 -12.40
CA LYS A 61 -6.77 -3.20 -13.50
C LYS A 61 -6.39 -1.73 -13.34
N TYR A 62 -6.46 -1.21 -12.12
CA TYR A 62 -6.10 0.18 -11.83
C TYR A 62 -4.60 0.45 -12.08
N ILE A 63 -3.73 -0.47 -11.66
CA ILE A 63 -2.27 -0.43 -11.89
C ILE A 63 -1.96 -0.54 -13.39
N VAL A 64 -2.52 -1.53 -14.08
CA VAL A 64 -2.24 -1.78 -15.51
C VAL A 64 -2.70 -0.61 -16.39
N SER A 65 -3.80 0.03 -16.03
CA SER A 65 -4.31 1.21 -16.71
C SER A 65 -3.60 2.51 -16.33
N MET A 66 -2.54 2.46 -15.52
CA MET A 66 -1.82 3.63 -15.01
C MET A 66 -2.75 4.64 -14.33
N GLY A 67 -3.78 4.15 -13.64
CA GLY A 67 -4.72 4.99 -12.92
C GLY A 67 -5.96 5.42 -13.74
N VAL A 68 -6.12 4.97 -14.98
CA VAL A 68 -7.26 5.37 -15.82
C VAL A 68 -8.54 4.59 -15.49
N VAL A 69 -8.42 3.33 -15.09
CA VAL A 69 -9.56 2.45 -14.76
C VAL A 69 -9.66 2.31 -13.24
N ALA A 70 -10.31 3.30 -12.60
CA ALA A 70 -10.50 3.32 -11.16
C ALA A 70 -11.52 2.25 -10.70
N PRO A 71 -11.35 1.68 -9.49
CA PRO A 71 -12.32 0.76 -8.88
C PRO A 71 -13.67 1.46 -8.62
N GLU A 72 -14.78 0.73 -8.72
CA GLU A 72 -16.08 1.25 -8.32
C GLU A 72 -16.11 1.57 -6.82
N GLN A 73 -16.76 2.67 -6.44
CA GLN A 73 -16.79 3.14 -5.06
C GLN A 73 -17.63 2.21 -4.17
N THR A 74 -17.00 1.42 -3.32
CA THR A 74 -17.66 0.85 -2.14
C THR A 74 -17.93 1.99 -1.14
N PRO A 75 -19.13 2.07 -0.52
CA PRO A 75 -19.41 3.10 0.49
C PRO A 75 -18.36 3.06 1.61
N ILE A 76 -17.59 4.15 1.76
CA ILE A 76 -16.54 4.27 2.76
C ILE A 76 -17.12 4.03 4.16
N LYS A 77 -16.76 2.91 4.80
CA LYS A 77 -16.80 2.83 6.27
C LYS A 77 -15.71 3.78 6.77
N LYS A 78 -16.10 4.92 7.35
CA LYS A 78 -15.15 5.83 8.00
C LYS A 78 -14.36 5.05 9.06
N THR A 79 -13.09 4.78 8.80
CA THR A 79 -12.14 4.38 9.83
C THR A 79 -11.44 5.65 10.28
N GLU A 80 -11.76 6.12 11.49
CA GLU A 80 -11.07 7.24 12.13
C GLU A 80 -9.62 6.86 12.42
N GLY A 81 -8.71 7.45 11.65
CA GLY A 81 -7.27 7.26 11.77
C GLY A 81 -6.55 8.16 10.77
N ALA A 82 -6.91 9.44 10.74
CA ALA A 82 -6.27 10.41 9.87
C ALA A 82 -4.80 10.61 10.31
N LEU A 83 -3.87 10.45 9.36
CA LEU A 83 -2.50 10.92 9.52
C LEU A 83 -2.54 12.42 9.86
N PRO A 84 -1.69 12.91 10.79
CA PRO A 84 -1.65 14.31 11.15
C PRO A 84 -1.23 15.13 9.92
N ALA A 85 -2.06 16.12 9.57
CA ALA A 85 -1.78 17.08 8.51
C ALA A 85 -0.42 17.75 8.78
N SER A 86 0.48 17.68 7.81
CA SER A 86 1.72 18.46 7.83
C SER A 86 1.34 19.94 7.82
N THR A 87 1.57 20.62 8.94
CA THR A 87 1.43 22.07 9.06
C THR A 87 2.44 22.74 8.13
N GLU A 88 2.00 23.26 6.99
CA GLU A 88 2.77 24.27 6.26
C GLU A 88 2.76 25.56 7.10
N GLN A 89 3.96 26.01 7.47
CA GLN A 89 4.21 27.22 8.24
C GLN A 89 4.55 28.33 7.25
N PRO A 90 3.73 29.39 7.08
CA PRO A 90 4.08 30.50 6.20
C PRO A 90 5.13 31.39 6.88
N THR A 91 6.14 31.81 6.10
CA THR A 91 7.02 32.94 6.43
C THR A 91 6.36 34.24 6.03
#